data_AF-A0A8J5QRR6-F1
#
_entry.id   AF-A0A8J5QRR6-F1
#
_cell.length_a   1.000
_cell.length_b   1.000
_cell.length_c   1.000
_cell.angle_alpha   90.00
_cell.angle_beta   90.00
_cell.angle_gamma   90.00
#
_symmetry.space_group_name_H-M   'P 1'
#
loop_
_entity.id
_entity.type
_entity.pdbx_description
1 polymer ?
#
loop_
_entity_poly.entity_id
_entity_poly.type
_entity_poly.pdbx_seq_one_letter_code
_entity_poly.pdbx_strand_id
1 'polypeptide(L)'
;MFPVLITTYLIPKFIGPESFEYIETNFRAHLLSKPYCDSRPDECRILMDLNYGDPKALRRKYYAPYEAYYLRHYTIEIWDEYVLKLITMYPSKKLVLFIATSLYELDNEDEFFAQFVVGMEILLGIFDSMAYQVVKGVIVSRVWILLILAGIFTVIETWGAVFKTLRIILRNTSSVY
;
A
#
# COMPACT_ATOMS: atom_id res chain seq x y z
N MET A 1 0.22 -26.05 18.95
CA MET A 1 0.19 -27.10 17.91
C MET A 1 -0.80 -26.79 16.78
N PHE A 2 -2.00 -26.29 17.09
CA PHE A 2 -2.99 -25.83 16.11
C PHE A 2 -2.50 -24.75 15.10
N PRO A 3 -1.70 -23.74 15.50
CA PRO A 3 -1.20 -22.72 14.57
C PRO A 3 -0.29 -23.31 13.50
N VAL A 4 0.58 -24.25 13.89
CA VAL A 4 1.53 -24.93 13.00
C VAL A 4 0.78 -25.75 11.95
N LEU A 5 -0.22 -26.54 12.37
CA LEU A 5 -1.04 -27.35 11.46
C LEU A 5 -1.84 -26.50 10.47
N ILE A 6 -2.40 -25.37 10.91
CA ILE A 6 -3.06 -24.41 10.02
C ILE A 6 -2.06 -23.87 9.00
N THR A 7 -0.89 -23.40 9.45
CA THR A 7 0.13 -22.86 8.54
C THR A 7 0.70 -23.91 7.59
N THR A 8 0.85 -25.18 8.00
CA THR A 8 1.43 -26.23 7.16
C THR A 8 0.43 -26.90 6.23
N TYR A 9 -0.88 -26.83 6.53
CA TYR A 9 -1.91 -27.57 5.78
C TYR A 9 -2.86 -26.66 4.99
N LEU A 10 -3.22 -25.48 5.50
CA LEU A 10 -4.11 -24.55 4.80
C LEU A 10 -3.35 -23.65 3.81
N ILE A 11 -2.16 -23.18 4.17
CA ILE A 11 -1.35 -22.31 3.29
C ILE A 11 -1.03 -23.01 1.95
N PRO A 12 -0.47 -24.23 1.91
CA PRO A 12 -0.16 -24.87 0.62
C PRO A 12 -1.39 -25.37 -0.14
N LYS A 13 -2.55 -25.53 0.52
CA LYS A 13 -3.79 -26.00 -0.13
C LYS A 13 -4.57 -24.86 -0.81
N PHE A 14 -4.45 -23.63 -0.30
CA PHE A 14 -5.08 -22.44 -0.89
C PHE A 14 -4.09 -21.54 -1.66
N ILE A 15 -2.79 -21.69 -1.43
CA ILE A 15 -1.73 -20.94 -2.11
C ILE A 15 -0.79 -21.96 -2.77
N GLY A 16 -1.12 -22.30 -4.02
CA GLY A 16 -0.27 -23.14 -4.87
C GLY A 16 0.86 -22.33 -5.53
N PRO A 17 1.85 -23.00 -6.14
CA PRO A 17 2.96 -22.33 -6.84
C PRO A 17 2.46 -21.39 -7.95
N GLU A 18 1.42 -21.77 -8.68
CA GLU A 18 0.80 -20.92 -9.72
C GLU A 18 0.17 -19.64 -9.14
N SER A 19 -0.39 -19.71 -7.93
CA SER A 19 -0.94 -18.54 -7.23
C SER A 19 0.16 -17.58 -6.81
N PHE A 20 1.33 -18.10 -6.40
CA PHE A 20 2.49 -17.28 -6.07
C PHE A 20 3.08 -16.59 -7.32
N GLU A 21 3.21 -17.31 -8.44
CA GLU A 21 3.68 -16.71 -9.70
C GLU A 21 2.72 -15.63 -10.21
N TYR A 22 1.41 -15.86 -10.11
CA TYR A 22 0.40 -14.87 -10.46
C TYR A 22 0.51 -13.62 -9.57
N ILE A 23 0.65 -13.79 -8.25
CA ILE A 23 0.82 -12.68 -7.30
C ILE A 23 2.14 -11.95 -7.56
N GLU A 24 3.25 -12.66 -7.76
CA GLU A 24 4.57 -12.04 -7.99
C GLU A 24 4.62 -11.25 -9.30
N THR A 25 3.90 -11.72 -10.32
CA THR A 25 3.87 -11.05 -11.62
C THR A 25 2.93 -9.86 -11.59
N ASN A 26 1.74 -10.00 -11.00
CA ASN A 26 0.67 -9.01 -11.10
C ASN A 26 0.58 -8.04 -9.92
N PHE A 27 0.94 -8.48 -8.71
CA PHE A 27 0.97 -7.60 -7.53
C PHE A 27 2.33 -6.90 -7.45
N ARG A 28 2.42 -5.72 -8.06
CA ARG A 28 3.63 -4.87 -8.07
C ARG A 28 3.28 -3.40 -7.85
N ALA A 29 4.23 -2.67 -7.25
CA ALA A 29 4.25 -1.21 -7.21
C ALA A 29 5.69 -0.76 -7.49
N HIS A 30 5.90 -0.09 -8.63
CA HIS A 30 7.19 0.43 -9.04
C HIS A 30 7.05 1.79 -9.69
N LEU A 31 7.78 2.75 -9.13
CA LEU A 31 8.02 4.04 -9.78
C LEU A 31 9.29 3.96 -10.63
N LEU A 32 9.11 3.96 -11.94
CA LEU A 32 10.16 3.91 -12.95
C LEU A 32 10.48 5.35 -13.38
N SER A 33 11.46 5.96 -12.71
CA SER A 33 12.02 7.24 -13.15
C SER A 33 13.11 7.02 -14.20
N LYS A 34 13.42 8.05 -14.97
CA LYS A 34 14.54 8.00 -15.93
C LYS A 34 15.87 7.56 -15.31
N PRO A 35 16.33 8.08 -14.15
CA PRO A 35 17.53 7.57 -13.48
C PRO A 35 17.46 6.07 -13.11
N TYR A 36 16.28 5.57 -12.75
CA TYR A 36 16.09 4.14 -12.47
C TYR A 36 16.33 3.32 -13.74
N CYS A 37 15.71 3.72 -14.85
CA CYS A 37 15.84 3.03 -16.13
C CYS A 37 17.25 3.11 -16.72
N ASP A 38 17.96 4.22 -16.51
CA ASP A 38 19.36 4.36 -16.92
C ASP A 38 20.26 3.38 -16.15
N SER A 39 19.98 3.17 -14.86
CA SER A 39 20.76 2.24 -14.02
C SER A 39 20.44 0.76 -14.29
N ARG A 40 19.22 0.44 -14.76
CA ARG A 40 18.72 -0.92 -14.96
C ARG A 40 17.86 -1.03 -16.23
N PRO A 41 18.50 -0.94 -17.42
CA PRO A 41 17.77 -0.86 -18.68
C PRO A 41 16.97 -2.12 -19.00
N ASP A 42 17.51 -3.31 -18.71
CA ASP A 42 16.85 -4.58 -19.00
C ASP A 42 15.58 -4.78 -18.16
N GLU A 43 15.65 -4.50 -16.85
CA GLU A 43 14.50 -4.57 -15.95
C GLU A 43 13.43 -3.54 -16.35
N CYS A 44 13.85 -2.31 -16.64
CA CYS A 44 12.92 -1.27 -17.05
C CYS A 44 12.22 -1.60 -18.38
N ARG A 45 12.93 -2.21 -19.35
CA ARG A 45 12.32 -2.66 -20.61
C ARG A 45 11.23 -3.70 -20.40
N ILE A 46 11.45 -4.66 -19.49
CA ILE A 46 10.45 -5.69 -19.16
C ILE A 46 9.22 -5.06 -18.50
N LEU A 47 9.44 -4.18 -17.51
CA LEU A 47 8.34 -3.54 -16.76
C LEU A 47 7.53 -2.55 -17.62
N MET A 48 8.16 -1.95 -18.63
CA MET A 48 7.50 -1.08 -19.60
C MET A 48 6.79 -1.82 -20.73
N ASP A 49 7.05 -3.12 -20.94
CA ASP A 49 6.34 -3.91 -21.95
C ASP A 49 4.84 -3.99 -21.62
N LEU A 50 3.99 -3.68 -22.60
CA LEU A 50 2.53 -3.73 -22.48
C LEU A 50 2.01 -5.15 -22.27
N ASN A 51 2.76 -6.16 -22.73
CA ASN A 51 2.42 -7.57 -22.57
C ASN A 51 2.92 -8.16 -21.23
N TYR A 52 3.62 -7.35 -20.42
CA TYR A 52 4.10 -7.80 -19.12
C TYR A 52 2.97 -7.79 -18.08
N GLY A 53 2.64 -8.98 -17.58
CA GLY A 53 1.56 -9.24 -16.61
C GLY A 53 0.15 -9.12 -17.22
N ASP A 54 -0.88 -9.23 -16.38
CA ASP A 54 -2.27 -9.04 -16.79
C ASP A 54 -2.61 -7.54 -16.87
N PRO A 55 -3.00 -7.01 -18.05
CA PRO A 55 -3.39 -5.60 -18.22
C PRO A 55 -4.57 -5.15 -17.37
N LYS A 56 -5.41 -6.09 -16.90
CA LYS A 56 -6.51 -5.78 -15.98
C LYS A 56 -6.04 -5.62 -14.55
N ALA A 57 -4.96 -6.30 -14.19
CA ALA A 57 -4.39 -6.28 -12.84
C ALA A 57 -3.32 -5.18 -12.70
N LEU A 58 -2.48 -4.97 -13.71
CA LEU A 58 -1.39 -4.00 -13.71
C LEU A 58 -1.74 -2.74 -14.51
N ARG A 59 -1.73 -1.62 -13.80
CA ARG A 59 -2.05 -0.29 -14.31
C ARG A 59 -0.79 0.53 -14.42
N ARG A 60 -0.70 1.35 -15.47
CA ARG A 60 0.45 2.20 -15.78
C ARG A 60 -0.02 3.65 -15.91
N LYS A 61 0.57 4.55 -15.14
CA LYS A 61 0.30 6.00 -15.22
C LYS A 61 1.60 6.73 -15.50
N TYR A 62 1.58 7.65 -16.47
CA TYR A 62 2.73 8.48 -16.82
C TYR A 62 2.62 9.85 -16.18
N TYR A 63 3.71 10.29 -15.54
CA TYR A 63 3.86 11.59 -14.93
C TYR A 63 4.82 12.44 -15.76
N ALA A 64 4.25 13.24 -16.68
CA ALA A 64 5.01 14.11 -17.56
C ALA A 64 5.98 15.06 -16.83
N PRO A 65 5.63 15.71 -15.71
CA PRO A 65 6.52 16.67 -15.05
C PRO A 65 7.78 16.04 -14.44
N TYR A 66 7.78 14.71 -14.24
CA TYR A 66 8.85 13.98 -13.56
C TYR A 66 9.48 12.90 -14.45
N GLU A 67 9.10 12.82 -15.73
CA GLU A 67 9.51 11.78 -16.68
C GLU A 67 9.48 10.37 -16.05
N ALA A 68 8.38 10.05 -15.36
CA ALA A 68 8.26 8.83 -14.56
C ALA A 68 7.01 8.02 -14.93
N TYR A 69 7.15 6.69 -14.95
CA TYR A 69 6.03 5.76 -15.07
C TYR A 69 5.77 5.11 -13.72
N TYR A 70 4.53 5.15 -13.27
CA TYR A 70 4.10 4.40 -12.10
C TYR A 70 3.35 3.15 -12.56
N LEU A 71 3.98 2.00 -12.33
CA LEU A 71 3.40 0.68 -12.54
C LEU A 71 2.85 0.17 -11.22
N ARG A 72 1.54 -0.07 -11.13
CA ARG A 72 0.89 -0.49 -9.88
C ARG A 72 -0.21 -1.51 -10.12
N HIS A 73 -0.47 -2.34 -9.12
CA HIS A 73 -1.64 -3.22 -9.13
C HIS A 73 -2.95 -2.43 -8.93
N TYR A 74 -4.06 -2.89 -9.49
CA TYR A 74 -5.36 -2.20 -9.44
C TYR A 74 -5.84 -1.92 -8.00
N THR A 75 -5.50 -2.79 -7.04
CA THR A 75 -5.87 -2.57 -5.63
C THR A 75 -5.14 -1.38 -5.03
N ILE A 76 -3.88 -1.18 -5.43
CA ILE A 76 -3.06 -0.06 -4.98
C ILE A 76 -3.61 1.23 -5.59
N GLU A 77 -4.00 1.19 -6.87
CA GLU A 77 -4.69 2.31 -7.50
C GLU A 77 -5.98 2.72 -6.76
N ILE A 78 -6.82 1.77 -6.36
CA ILE A 78 -8.04 2.08 -5.59
C ILE A 78 -7.68 2.72 -4.24
N TRP A 79 -6.63 2.24 -3.58
CA TRP A 79 -6.13 2.82 -2.34
C TRP A 79 -5.58 4.23 -2.53
N ASP A 80 -4.76 4.44 -3.56
CA ASP A 80 -4.24 5.76 -3.94
C ASP A 80 -5.37 6.74 -4.18
N GLU A 81 -6.37 6.36 -4.98
CA GLU A 81 -7.52 7.21 -5.25
C GLU A 81 -8.30 7.56 -3.98
N TYR A 82 -8.42 6.61 -3.05
CA TYR A 82 -9.07 6.85 -1.77
C TYR A 82 -8.28 7.86 -0.92
N VAL A 83 -6.96 7.68 -0.82
CA VAL A 83 -6.08 8.59 -0.07
C VAL A 83 -6.05 9.99 -0.71
N LEU A 84 -5.98 10.07 -2.04
CA LEU A 84 -6.03 11.33 -2.78
C LEU A 84 -7.37 12.04 -2.59
N LYS A 85 -8.50 11.32 -2.58
CA LYS A 85 -9.81 11.91 -2.26
C LYS A 85 -9.85 12.51 -0.85
N LEU A 86 -9.21 11.86 0.12
CA LEU A 86 -9.09 12.42 1.47
C LEU A 86 -8.21 13.68 1.50
N ILE A 87 -7.09 13.69 0.77
CA ILE A 87 -6.19 14.85 0.70
C ILE A 87 -6.82 16.02 -0.08
N THR A 88 -7.59 15.73 -1.13
CA THR A 88 -8.27 16.74 -1.96
C THR A 88 -9.60 17.22 -1.41
N MET A 89 -10.05 16.68 -0.26
CA MET A 89 -11.29 17.07 0.37
C MET A 89 -11.29 18.59 0.68
N TYR A 90 -12.48 19.20 0.69
CA TYR A 90 -12.61 20.64 0.90
C TYR A 90 -11.84 21.22 2.11
N PRO A 91 -11.87 20.62 3.32
CA PRO A 91 -11.14 21.18 4.46
C PRO A 91 -9.62 21.12 4.28
N SER A 92 -9.08 20.06 3.67
CA SER A 92 -7.64 19.92 3.43
C SER A 92 -7.16 20.82 2.30
N LYS A 93 -7.94 20.98 1.21
CA LYS A 93 -7.62 21.96 0.15
C LYS A 93 -7.46 23.37 0.73
N LYS A 94 -8.40 23.80 1.58
CA LYS A 94 -8.32 25.11 2.26
C LYS A 94 -7.10 25.25 3.14
N LEU A 95 -6.76 24.20 3.90
CA LEU A 95 -5.62 24.23 4.80
C LEU A 95 -4.29 24.35 4.02
N VAL A 96 -4.14 23.58 2.94
CA VAL A 96 -2.97 23.63 2.06
C VAL A 96 -2.83 25.01 1.42
N LEU A 97 -3.92 25.55 0.86
CA LEU A 97 -3.90 26.89 0.27
C LEU A 97 -3.56 27.94 1.31
N PHE A 98 -4.20 27.92 2.50
CA PHE A 98 -3.91 28.86 3.58
C PHE A 98 -2.43 28.87 3.98
N ILE A 99 -1.82 27.70 4.11
CA ILE A 99 -0.39 27.59 4.42
C ILE A 99 0.45 28.14 3.26
N ALA A 100 0.11 27.79 2.02
CA ALA A 100 0.87 28.20 0.86
C ALA A 100 0.82 29.73 0.65
N THR A 101 -0.35 30.37 0.75
CA THR A 101 -0.50 31.83 0.66
C THR A 101 0.18 32.56 1.82
N SER A 102 0.39 31.90 2.96
CA SER A 102 1.14 32.47 4.09
C SER A 102 2.66 32.47 3.89
N LEU A 103 3.16 31.60 3.00
CA LEU A 103 4.59 31.40 2.75
C LEU A 103 5.06 31.95 1.39
N TYR A 104 4.16 32.00 0.40
CA TYR A 104 4.45 32.39 -0.98
C TYR A 104 3.32 33.24 -1.55
N GLU A 105 3.66 34.22 -2.40
CA GLU A 105 2.66 34.85 -3.27
C GLU A 105 2.27 33.86 -4.36
N LEU A 106 0.99 33.48 -4.38
CA LEU A 106 0.41 32.56 -5.36
C LEU A 106 -0.31 33.36 -6.44
N ASP A 107 0.21 33.32 -7.66
CA ASP A 107 -0.47 33.90 -8.83
C ASP A 107 -1.74 33.12 -9.21
N ASN A 108 -1.74 31.79 -9.02
CA ASN A 108 -2.86 30.91 -9.36
C ASN A 108 -3.00 29.74 -8.38
N GLU A 109 -3.98 29.83 -7.48
CA GLU A 109 -4.25 28.82 -6.44
C GLU A 109 -4.61 27.44 -7.03
N ASP A 110 -5.37 27.39 -8.13
CA ASP A 110 -5.84 26.13 -8.69
C ASP A 110 -4.73 25.38 -9.43
N GLU A 111 -3.84 26.10 -10.11
CA GLU A 111 -2.67 25.50 -10.76
C GLU A 111 -1.67 24.96 -9.74
N PHE A 112 -1.41 25.72 -8.67
CA PHE A 112 -0.59 25.25 -7.56
C PHE A 112 -1.17 23.98 -6.93
N PHE A 113 -2.48 23.97 -6.68
CA PHE A 113 -3.11 22.79 -6.08
C PHE A 113 -3.08 21.57 -7.02
N ALA A 114 -3.24 21.77 -8.33
CA ALA A 114 -3.10 20.69 -9.30
C ALA A 114 -1.68 20.09 -9.29
N GLN A 115 -0.65 20.93 -9.24
CA GLN A 115 0.74 20.47 -9.11
C GLN A 115 1.00 19.79 -7.77
N PHE A 116 0.43 20.29 -6.68
CA PHE A 116 0.49 19.66 -5.36
C PHE A 116 -0.12 18.26 -5.37
N VAL A 117 -1.28 18.08 -6.00
CA VAL A 117 -1.92 16.76 -6.15
C VAL A 117 -1.01 15.81 -6.93
N VAL A 118 -0.42 16.23 -8.04
CA VAL A 118 0.55 15.42 -8.79
C VAL A 118 1.76 15.04 -7.92
N GLY A 119 2.27 15.97 -7.12
CA GLY A 119 3.34 15.70 -6.17
C GLY A 119 2.96 14.66 -5.12
N MET A 120 1.75 14.75 -4.55
CA MET A 120 1.22 13.76 -3.60
C MET A 120 1.04 12.39 -4.23
N GLU A 121 0.57 12.31 -5.48
CA GLU A 121 0.48 11.03 -6.19
C GLU A 121 1.83 10.34 -6.35
N ILE A 122 2.89 11.11 -6.65
CA ILE A 122 4.25 10.56 -6.77
C ILE A 122 4.79 10.14 -5.41
N LEU A 123 4.55 10.93 -4.37
CA LEU A 123 4.93 10.55 -2.99
C LEU A 123 4.26 9.23 -2.59
N LEU A 124 2.97 9.06 -2.87
CA LEU A 124 2.27 7.79 -2.68
C LEU A 124 2.94 6.66 -3.48
N GLY A 125 3.25 6.90 -4.76
CA GLY A 125 3.96 5.92 -5.58
C GLY A 125 5.35 5.53 -5.05
N ILE A 126 6.08 6.47 -4.43
CA ILE A 126 7.34 6.19 -3.72
C ILE A 126 7.06 5.30 -2.49
N PHE A 127 6.09 5.69 -1.65
CA PHE A 127 5.73 4.93 -0.45
C PHE A 127 5.28 3.51 -0.79
N ASP A 128 4.43 3.32 -1.80
CA ASP A 128 3.97 2.01 -2.23
C ASP A 128 5.10 1.17 -2.80
N SER A 129 5.99 1.78 -3.59
CA SER A 129 7.18 1.09 -4.11
C SER A 129 8.09 0.64 -2.97
N MET A 130 8.32 1.49 -1.97
CA MET A 130 9.10 1.15 -0.78
C MET A 130 8.43 0.05 0.04
N ALA A 131 7.12 0.18 0.31
CA ALA A 131 6.34 -0.79 1.05
C ALA A 131 6.35 -2.15 0.35
N TYR A 132 6.21 -2.17 -0.97
CA TYR A 132 6.30 -3.38 -1.79
C TYR A 132 7.66 -4.07 -1.63
N GLN A 133 8.76 -3.32 -1.73
CA GLN A 133 10.11 -3.87 -1.53
C GLN A 133 10.33 -4.41 -0.11
N VAL A 134 9.80 -3.70 0.90
CA VAL A 134 9.86 -4.15 2.30
C VAL A 134 9.06 -5.44 2.48
N VAL A 135 7.82 -5.51 1.99
CA VAL A 135 6.99 -6.71 2.05
C VAL A 135 7.65 -7.87 1.32
N LYS A 136 8.21 -7.64 0.13
CA LYS A 136 8.99 -8.65 -0.60
C LYS A 136 10.18 -9.15 0.23
N GLY A 137 10.95 -8.24 0.84
CA GLY A 137 12.07 -8.59 1.71
C GLY A 137 11.65 -9.39 2.95
N VAL A 138 10.52 -9.01 3.56
CA VAL A 138 9.93 -9.71 4.72
C VAL A 138 9.44 -11.11 4.33
N ILE A 139 8.79 -11.27 3.18
CA ILE A 139 8.31 -12.58 2.70
C ILE A 139 9.48 -13.53 2.41
N VAL A 140 10.54 -13.01 1.78
CA VAL A 140 11.74 -13.82 1.48
C VAL A 140 12.44 -14.25 2.77
N SER A 141 12.45 -13.39 3.80
CA SER A 141 12.97 -13.74 5.11
C SER A 141 11.94 -14.53 5.93
N ARG A 142 12.00 -15.86 5.83
CA ARG A 142 11.14 -16.81 6.58
C ARG A 142 11.08 -16.55 8.09
N VAL A 143 12.10 -15.90 8.67
CA VAL A 143 12.18 -15.53 10.10
C VAL A 143 11.24 -14.37 10.44
N TRP A 144 11.09 -13.37 9.57
CA TRP A 144 10.21 -12.23 9.83
C TRP A 144 8.73 -12.62 9.79
N ILE A 145 8.35 -13.54 8.89
CA ILE A 145 6.99 -14.10 8.87
C ILE A 145 6.65 -14.75 10.22
N LEU A 146 7.57 -15.55 10.76
CA LEU A 146 7.38 -16.20 12.06
C LEU A 146 7.29 -15.19 13.20
N LEU A 147 8.10 -14.12 13.17
CA LEU A 147 8.06 -13.03 14.15
C LEU A 147 6.75 -12.23 14.10
N ILE A 148 6.27 -11.88 12.90
CA ILE A 148 5.00 -11.16 12.71
C ILE A 148 3.83 -12.02 13.18
N LEU A 149 3.78 -13.29 12.79
CA LEU A 149 2.76 -14.22 13.25
C LEU A 149 2.80 -14.36 14.78
N ALA A 150 3.98 -14.56 15.36
CA ALA A 150 4.14 -14.62 16.82
C ALA A 150 3.65 -13.34 17.51
N GLY A 151 3.97 -12.16 16.96
CA GLY A 151 3.48 -10.87 17.44
C GLY A 151 1.97 -10.71 17.35
N ILE A 152 1.35 -11.15 16.25
CA ILE A 152 -0.11 -11.13 16.09
C ILE A 152 -0.75 -12.06 17.14
N PHE A 153 -0.21 -13.25 17.37
CA PHE A 153 -0.73 -14.17 18.37
C PHE A 153 -0.66 -13.60 19.80
N THR A 154 0.47 -12.98 20.18
CA THR A 154 0.62 -12.36 21.52
C THR A 154 -0.29 -11.16 21.70
N VAL A 155 -0.47 -10.34 20.66
CA VAL A 155 -1.44 -9.23 20.67
C VAL A 155 -2.86 -9.77 20.79
N ILE A 156 -3.25 -10.78 20.01
CA ILE A 156 -4.59 -11.38 20.11
C ILE A 156 -4.86 -11.97 21.50
N GLU A 157 -3.90 -12.64 22.13
CA GLU A 157 -4.06 -13.16 23.50
C GLU A 157 -4.25 -12.05 24.53
N THR A 158 -3.47 -10.97 24.43
CA THR A 158 -3.58 -9.82 25.34
C THR A 158 -4.91 -9.08 25.15
N TRP A 159 -5.34 -8.85 23.91
CA TRP A 159 -6.66 -8.28 23.63
C TRP A 159 -7.81 -9.22 24.03
N GLY A 160 -7.62 -10.54 23.93
CA GLY A 160 -8.57 -11.53 24.40
C GLY A 160 -8.90 -11.41 25.89
N ALA A 161 -7.91 -11.07 26.72
CA ALA A 161 -8.12 -10.78 28.14
C ALA A 161 -8.96 -9.52 28.35
N VAL A 162 -8.71 -8.48 27.56
CA VAL A 162 -9.50 -7.23 27.57
C VAL A 162 -10.95 -7.49 27.16
N PHE A 163 -11.18 -8.25 26.08
CA PHE A 163 -12.52 -8.65 25.65
C PHE A 163 -13.27 -9.50 26.68
N LYS A 164 -12.56 -10.36 27.41
CA LYS A 164 -13.16 -11.17 28.49
C LYS A 164 -13.65 -10.29 29.64
N THR A 165 -12.86 -9.31 30.04
CA THR A 165 -13.23 -8.32 31.06
C THR A 165 -14.39 -7.44 30.60
N LEU A 166 -14.34 -6.93 29.36
CA LEU A 166 -15.45 -6.17 28.76
C LEU A 166 -16.75 -6.99 28.72
N ARG A 167 -16.68 -8.28 28.37
CA ARG A 167 -17.85 -9.17 28.36
C ARG A 167 -18.46 -9.37 29.74
N ILE A 168 -17.64 -9.47 30.79
CA ILE A 168 -18.12 -9.59 32.18
C ILE A 168 -18.82 -8.30 32.61
N ILE A 169 -18.20 -7.14 32.33
CA ILE A 169 -18.78 -5.84 32.66
C ILE A 169 -20.10 -5.64 31.92
N LEU A 170 -20.14 -5.87 30.60
CA LEU A 170 -21.36 -5.77 29.80
C LEU A 170 -22.48 -6.69 30.31
N ARG A 171 -22.15 -7.93 30.69
CA ARG A 171 -23.12 -8.90 31.21
C ARG A 171 -23.67 -8.51 32.59
N ASN A 172 -22.82 -7.98 33.46
CA ASN A 172 -23.24 -7.52 34.80
C ASN A 172 -24.02 -6.21 34.73
N THR A 173 -23.75 -5.36 33.74
CA THR A 173 -24.51 -4.12 33.53
C THR A 173 -25.88 -4.41 32.91
N SER A 174 -26.00 -5.45 32.08
CA SER A 174 -27.27 -5.91 31.52
C SER A 174 -28.17 -6.67 32.51
N SER A 175 -27.68 -7.02 33.70
CA SER A 175 -28.48 -7.70 34.75
C SER A 175 -28.96 -6.77 35.86
N VAL A 176 -28.73 -5.46 35.73
CA VAL A 176 -29.18 -4.43 36.70
C VAL A 176 -30.40 -3.64 36.16
N TYR A 177 -30.98 -4.08 35.05
CA TYR A 177 -32.30 -3.66 34.56
C TYR A 177 -33.22 -4.86 34.39
#